data_AF-A0A080ZI23-F1
#
_entry.id   AF-A0A080ZI23-F1
#
_cell.length_a   1.000
_cell.length_b   1.000
_cell.length_c   1.000
_cell.angle_alpha   90.00
_cell.angle_beta   90.00
_cell.angle_gamma   90.00
#
_symmetry.space_group_name_H-M   'P 1'
#
loop_
_entity.id
_entity.type
_entity.pdbx_description
1 polymer ?
#
loop_
_entity_poly.entity_id
_entity_poly.type
_entity_poly.pdbx_seq_one_letter_code
_entity_poly.pdbx_strand_id
1 'polypeptide(L)'
;MMRRMQKKHIFNILKNCPNLKTLELLDCRALTFSGWPRDAVALRKVFLNGCNFVTNQAASSLITVCGDTLEKIIFTEATSLDSQIFRDLARHAQRLEELTINDCTSVRLRDFQALTEALWSSLRWLDLASCRGISSFPVCSRKLCRHRSGLHLTQSGQQDATSLPQLQVLILDKTKINDDGLRGISQVAPSLRYLSLQDCRAISDDGVAALATSDVSDGCTSLELVDLKGTPVTDASLRALEARCPRLHLVRVDSCRSVSGKMRSKHNERARRILAGGNLSKCERIFAERKKIEMIDPNKSSSESDESENDQEEDDDYAIEARRSGASYRRRR
;
A
#
# COMPACT_ATOMS: atom_id res chain seq x y z
N MET A 1 8.23 -21.25 -30.79
CA MET A 1 8.30 -19.77 -30.71
C MET A 1 6.98 -19.28 -30.11
N MET A 2 6.91 -19.01 -28.80
CA MET A 2 5.69 -18.44 -28.21
C MET A 2 5.48 -17.04 -28.82
N ARG A 3 4.33 -16.80 -29.44
CA ARG A 3 3.99 -15.48 -29.98
C ARG A 3 3.84 -14.51 -28.81
N ARG A 4 4.68 -13.47 -28.76
CA ARG A 4 4.56 -12.40 -27.76
C ARG A 4 3.17 -11.76 -27.85
N MET A 5 2.55 -11.52 -26.70
CA MET A 5 1.29 -10.79 -26.65
C MET A 5 1.49 -9.36 -27.17
N GLN A 6 0.52 -8.86 -27.95
CA GLN A 6 0.54 -7.54 -28.57
C GLN A 6 -0.76 -6.81 -28.23
N LYS A 7 -0.73 -5.47 -28.26
CA LYS A 7 -1.91 -4.59 -28.07
C LYS A 7 -3.16 -5.08 -28.80
N LYS A 8 -3.02 -5.48 -30.07
CA LYS A 8 -4.13 -5.95 -30.92
C LYS A 8 -4.85 -7.18 -30.35
N HIS A 9 -4.14 -8.06 -29.64
CA HIS A 9 -4.74 -9.26 -29.05
C HIS A 9 -5.67 -8.87 -27.91
N ILE A 10 -5.23 -7.97 -27.02
CA ILE A 10 -6.05 -7.46 -25.90
C ILE A 10 -7.27 -6.72 -26.44
N PHE A 11 -7.08 -5.88 -27.46
CA PHE A 11 -8.18 -5.08 -28.00
C PHE A 11 -9.22 -5.96 -28.70
N ASN A 12 -8.77 -7.00 -29.40
CA ASN A 12 -9.69 -7.99 -29.98
C ASN A 12 -10.45 -8.78 -28.91
N ILE A 13 -9.82 -9.11 -27.78
CA ILE A 13 -10.51 -9.77 -26.66
C ILE A 13 -11.59 -8.84 -26.10
N LEU A 14 -11.24 -7.59 -25.78
CA LEU A 14 -12.19 -6.61 -25.22
C LEU A 14 -13.36 -6.35 -26.17
N LYS A 15 -13.09 -6.27 -27.48
CA LYS A 15 -14.13 -6.06 -28.50
C LYS A 15 -15.07 -7.26 -28.67
N ASN A 16 -14.53 -8.48 -28.67
CA ASN A 16 -15.33 -9.69 -28.95
C ASN A 16 -15.92 -10.34 -27.67
N CYS A 17 -15.47 -9.92 -26.49
CA CYS A 17 -15.96 -10.42 -25.20
C CYS A 17 -16.63 -9.29 -24.40
N PRO A 18 -17.84 -8.82 -24.80
CA PRO A 18 -18.50 -7.68 -24.16
C PRO A 18 -18.92 -7.94 -22.70
N ASN A 19 -18.98 -9.21 -22.29
CA ASN A 19 -19.29 -9.62 -20.92
C ASN A 19 -18.04 -9.85 -20.04
N LEU A 20 -16.85 -9.53 -20.55
CA LEU A 20 -15.62 -9.70 -19.80
C LEU A 20 -15.60 -8.71 -18.62
N LYS A 21 -15.72 -9.25 -17.40
CA LYS A 21 -15.73 -8.47 -16.15
C LYS A 21 -14.36 -8.38 -15.50
N THR A 22 -13.46 -9.29 -15.83
CA THR A 22 -12.15 -9.41 -15.19
C THR A 22 -11.07 -9.55 -16.25
N LEU A 23 -10.06 -8.69 -16.15
CA LEU A 23 -8.88 -8.73 -17.00
C LEU A 23 -7.63 -8.80 -16.13
N GLU A 24 -6.85 -9.84 -16.37
CA GLU A 24 -5.59 -10.09 -15.67
C GLU A 24 -4.45 -10.12 -16.69
N LEU A 25 -3.50 -9.20 -16.53
CA LEU A 25 -2.28 -9.13 -17.32
C LEU A 25 -1.10 -9.19 -16.35
N LEU A 26 -0.37 -10.30 -16.39
CA LEU A 26 0.76 -10.58 -15.52
C LEU A 26 2.04 -10.54 -16.34
N ASP A 27 3.02 -9.78 -15.85
CA ASP A 27 4.39 -9.66 -16.37
C ASP A 27 4.48 -9.36 -17.88
N CYS A 28 3.49 -8.62 -18.40
CA CYS A 28 3.40 -8.29 -19.81
C CYS A 28 4.32 -7.12 -20.20
N ARG A 29 5.62 -7.23 -19.90
CA ARG A 29 6.64 -6.17 -20.08
C ARG A 29 6.83 -5.68 -21.51
N ALA A 30 6.52 -6.52 -22.49
CA ALA A 30 6.66 -6.20 -23.92
C ALA A 30 5.45 -5.48 -24.52
N LEU A 31 4.34 -5.37 -23.79
CA LEU A 31 3.18 -4.60 -24.24
C LEU A 31 3.48 -3.10 -24.12
N THR A 32 3.00 -2.34 -25.09
CA THR A 32 3.04 -0.87 -25.07
C THR A 32 1.74 -0.33 -25.65
N PHE A 33 0.99 0.41 -24.84
CA PHE A 33 -0.14 1.24 -25.26
C PHE A 33 -0.54 2.19 -24.14
N SER A 34 -1.15 3.32 -24.50
CA SER A 34 -1.54 4.37 -23.56
C SER A 34 -3.04 4.65 -23.56
N GLY A 35 -3.82 4.06 -24.47
CA GLY A 35 -5.26 4.28 -24.57
C GLY A 35 -6.00 2.96 -24.54
N TRP A 36 -7.01 2.84 -23.68
CA TRP A 36 -7.89 1.68 -23.61
C TRP A 36 -9.05 1.81 -24.61
N PRO A 37 -9.50 0.71 -25.26
CA PRO A 37 -10.61 0.77 -26.20
C PRO A 37 -11.92 1.01 -25.45
N ARG A 38 -12.87 1.73 -26.09
CA ARG A 38 -14.20 1.99 -25.52
C ARG A 38 -15.01 0.72 -25.23
N ASP A 39 -14.65 -0.39 -25.86
CA ASP A 39 -15.27 -1.70 -25.65
C ASP A 39 -14.96 -2.28 -24.25
N ALA A 40 -14.01 -1.70 -23.50
CA ALA A 40 -13.61 -2.15 -22.17
C ALA A 40 -14.59 -1.80 -21.04
N VAL A 41 -15.70 -1.09 -21.33
CA VAL A 41 -16.66 -0.52 -20.36
C VAL A 41 -17.26 -1.53 -19.36
N ALA A 42 -17.25 -2.83 -19.68
CA ALA A 42 -17.79 -3.87 -18.80
C ALA A 42 -16.81 -4.37 -17.73
N LEU A 43 -15.55 -3.93 -17.75
CA LEU A 43 -14.52 -4.36 -16.81
C LEU A 43 -14.81 -3.86 -15.40
N ARG A 44 -14.94 -4.81 -14.46
CA ARG A 44 -15.12 -4.55 -13.03
C ARG A 44 -13.82 -4.75 -12.25
N LYS A 45 -13.00 -5.69 -12.68
CA LYS A 45 -11.74 -6.05 -12.00
C LYS A 45 -10.59 -6.04 -12.99
N VAL A 46 -9.56 -5.25 -12.70
CA VAL A 46 -8.39 -5.13 -13.56
C VAL A 46 -7.13 -5.34 -12.74
N PHE A 47 -6.30 -6.28 -13.17
CA PHE A 47 -5.04 -6.63 -12.53
C PHE A 47 -3.92 -6.47 -13.54
N LEU A 48 -3.05 -5.48 -13.34
CA LEU A 48 -1.88 -5.22 -14.18
C LEU A 48 -0.64 -5.33 -13.29
N ASN A 49 0.01 -6.50 -13.32
CA ASN A 49 1.22 -6.77 -12.54
C ASN A 49 2.44 -6.80 -13.46
N GLY A 50 3.53 -6.11 -13.10
CA GLY A 50 4.78 -6.14 -13.87
C GLY A 50 4.62 -5.62 -15.30
N CYS A 51 3.66 -4.72 -15.50
CA CYS A 51 3.26 -4.23 -16.82
C CYS A 51 3.85 -2.85 -17.09
N ASN A 52 4.97 -2.78 -17.81
CA ASN A 52 5.67 -1.53 -18.14
C ASN A 52 4.81 -0.49 -18.90
N PHE A 53 3.72 -0.91 -19.55
CA PHE A 53 2.82 0.03 -20.24
C PHE A 53 1.93 0.84 -19.30
N VAL A 54 1.86 0.49 -18.01
CA VAL A 54 1.07 1.18 -16.98
C VAL A 54 1.71 2.53 -16.66
N THR A 55 1.55 3.45 -17.59
CA THR A 55 1.88 4.88 -17.50
C THR A 55 0.65 5.64 -17.01
N ASN A 56 0.84 6.89 -16.54
CA ASN A 56 -0.30 7.75 -16.18
C ASN A 56 -1.33 7.84 -17.30
N GLN A 57 -0.90 8.00 -18.56
CA GLN A 57 -1.81 8.05 -19.69
C GLN A 57 -2.65 6.77 -19.84
N ALA A 58 -2.01 5.60 -19.70
CA ALA A 58 -2.69 4.31 -19.77
C ALA A 58 -3.69 4.12 -18.62
N ALA A 59 -3.28 4.48 -17.39
CA ALA A 59 -4.15 4.41 -16.22
C ALA A 59 -5.32 5.38 -16.33
N SER A 60 -5.07 6.65 -16.66
CA SER A 60 -6.12 7.66 -16.88
C SER A 60 -7.10 7.21 -17.96
N SER A 61 -6.60 6.68 -19.08
CA SER A 61 -7.50 6.17 -20.13
C SER A 61 -8.33 4.97 -19.67
N LEU A 62 -7.77 4.05 -18.86
CA LEU A 62 -8.55 2.94 -18.29
C LEU A 62 -9.67 3.48 -17.39
N ILE A 63 -9.32 4.42 -16.51
CA ILE A 63 -10.21 5.00 -15.51
C ILE A 63 -11.32 5.81 -16.19
N THR A 64 -11.02 6.57 -17.23
CA THR A 64 -12.05 7.31 -17.99
C THR A 64 -13.00 6.37 -18.72
N VAL A 65 -12.52 5.22 -19.23
CA VAL A 65 -13.35 4.30 -20.00
C VAL A 65 -14.19 3.38 -19.10
N CYS A 66 -13.61 2.88 -18.01
CA CYS A 66 -14.21 1.83 -17.18
C CYS A 66 -14.57 2.32 -15.77
N GLY A 67 -14.32 3.58 -15.42
CA GLY A 67 -14.43 4.10 -14.05
C GLY A 67 -15.76 3.79 -13.37
N ASP A 68 -16.87 3.95 -14.09
CA ASP A 68 -18.22 3.76 -13.55
C ASP A 68 -18.53 2.29 -13.16
N THR A 69 -17.78 1.32 -13.69
CA THR A 69 -17.98 -0.11 -13.46
C THR A 69 -16.85 -0.75 -12.64
N LEU A 70 -15.71 -0.07 -12.49
CA LEU A 70 -14.56 -0.58 -11.76
C LEU A 70 -14.85 -0.71 -10.26
N GLU A 71 -14.62 -1.92 -9.76
CA GLU A 71 -14.72 -2.30 -8.35
C GLU A 71 -13.36 -2.64 -7.76
N LYS A 72 -12.44 -3.17 -8.59
CA LYS A 72 -11.11 -3.57 -8.16
C LYS A 72 -10.05 -3.23 -9.18
N ILE A 73 -9.00 -2.54 -8.74
CA ILE A 73 -7.83 -2.21 -9.55
C ILE A 73 -6.57 -2.61 -8.79
N ILE A 74 -5.71 -3.39 -9.44
CA ILE A 74 -4.39 -3.73 -8.92
C ILE A 74 -3.33 -3.33 -9.94
N PHE A 75 -2.47 -2.40 -9.54
CA PHE A 75 -1.25 -2.00 -10.23
C PHE A 75 -0.05 -2.29 -9.34
N THR A 76 0.82 -3.19 -9.78
CA THR A 76 2.08 -3.50 -9.07
C THR A 76 3.27 -3.23 -9.99
N GLU A 77 4.42 -2.92 -9.39
CA GLU A 77 5.59 -2.40 -10.11
C GLU A 77 5.28 -1.12 -10.93
N ALA A 78 4.32 -0.32 -10.46
CA ALA A 78 3.77 0.80 -11.20
C ALA A 78 4.62 2.08 -11.06
N THR A 79 5.92 1.94 -11.28
CA THR A 79 6.95 2.99 -11.05
C THR A 79 6.71 4.29 -11.83
N SER A 80 5.97 4.22 -12.94
CA SER A 80 5.66 5.36 -13.82
C SER A 80 4.40 6.13 -13.41
N LEU A 81 3.66 5.66 -12.40
CA LEU A 81 2.45 6.34 -11.94
C LEU A 81 2.80 7.47 -10.97
N ASP A 82 2.09 8.59 -11.12
CA ASP A 82 2.11 9.70 -10.20
C ASP A 82 0.72 9.92 -9.60
N SER A 83 0.62 10.99 -8.82
CA SER A 83 -0.58 11.38 -8.12
C SER A 83 -1.81 11.70 -8.99
N GLN A 84 -1.66 11.87 -10.31
CA GLN A 84 -2.78 12.10 -11.22
C GLN A 84 -3.77 10.94 -11.20
N ILE A 85 -3.30 9.70 -11.01
CA ILE A 85 -4.17 8.53 -10.93
C ILE A 85 -5.25 8.67 -9.85
N PHE A 86 -4.87 9.21 -8.69
CA PHE A 86 -5.75 9.40 -7.56
C PHE A 86 -6.84 10.45 -7.86
N ARG A 87 -6.49 11.52 -8.58
CA ARG A 87 -7.47 12.50 -9.07
C ARG A 87 -8.42 11.94 -10.12
N ASP A 88 -7.93 11.07 -10.99
CA ASP A 88 -8.77 10.47 -12.03
C ASP A 88 -9.72 9.44 -11.42
N LEU A 89 -9.23 8.60 -10.50
CA LEU A 89 -10.05 7.67 -9.71
C LEU A 89 -11.10 8.43 -8.90
N ALA A 90 -10.72 9.56 -8.28
CA ALA A 90 -11.62 10.43 -7.51
C ALA A 90 -12.79 10.95 -8.34
N ARG A 91 -12.58 11.20 -9.63
CA ARG A 91 -13.61 11.73 -10.53
C ARG A 91 -14.48 10.64 -11.13
N HIS A 92 -13.89 9.53 -11.55
CA HIS A 92 -14.56 8.56 -12.42
C HIS A 92 -14.87 7.23 -11.75
N ALA A 93 -14.21 6.86 -10.64
CA ALA A 93 -14.29 5.52 -10.05
C ALA A 93 -15.05 5.49 -8.72
N GLN A 94 -16.32 5.89 -8.72
CA GLN A 94 -17.14 6.02 -7.50
C GLN A 94 -17.53 4.68 -6.85
N ARG A 95 -17.43 3.57 -7.61
CA ARG A 95 -17.77 2.22 -7.14
C ARG A 95 -16.55 1.39 -6.72
N LEU A 96 -15.38 2.00 -6.71
CA LEU A 96 -14.14 1.30 -6.43
C LEU A 96 -14.11 0.85 -4.96
N GLU A 97 -14.05 -0.46 -4.74
CA GLU A 97 -14.00 -1.07 -3.41
C GLU A 97 -12.57 -1.43 -3.01
N GLU A 98 -11.74 -1.83 -3.98
CA GLU A 98 -10.38 -2.30 -3.75
C GLU A 98 -9.36 -1.64 -4.69
N LEU A 99 -8.36 -0.99 -4.11
CA LEU A 99 -7.25 -0.36 -4.83
C LEU A 99 -5.91 -0.85 -4.30
N THR A 100 -5.07 -1.37 -5.20
CA THR A 100 -3.66 -1.65 -4.94
C THR A 100 -2.81 -0.89 -5.94
N ILE A 101 -1.89 -0.05 -5.44
CA ILE A 101 -0.92 0.69 -6.24
C ILE A 101 0.43 0.57 -5.53
N ASN A 102 1.30 -0.31 -6.02
CA ASN A 102 2.59 -0.60 -5.38
C ASN A 102 3.77 -0.03 -6.17
N ASP A 103 4.84 0.26 -5.43
CA ASP A 103 6.13 0.74 -5.96
C ASP A 103 6.05 2.07 -6.73
N CYS A 104 5.06 2.91 -6.42
CA CYS A 104 4.95 4.26 -6.95
C CYS A 104 5.78 5.26 -6.13
N THR A 105 6.96 5.60 -6.64
CA THR A 105 7.89 6.53 -5.97
C THR A 105 7.51 7.99 -6.11
N SER A 106 6.75 8.32 -7.16
CA SER A 106 6.34 9.70 -7.49
C SER A 106 5.06 10.16 -6.80
N VAL A 107 4.27 9.22 -6.26
CA VAL A 107 3.05 9.50 -5.51
C VAL A 107 3.41 10.20 -4.21
N ARG A 108 2.84 11.39 -4.01
CA ARG A 108 2.97 12.16 -2.77
C ARG A 108 1.61 12.32 -2.11
N LEU A 109 1.60 12.38 -0.79
CA LEU A 109 0.36 12.35 -0.03
C LEU A 109 -0.44 13.68 -0.04
N ARG A 110 0.12 14.82 -0.49
CA ARG A 110 -0.74 16.00 -0.76
C ARG A 110 -1.87 15.69 -1.75
N ASP A 111 -1.67 14.66 -2.58
CA ASP A 111 -2.65 14.21 -3.55
C ASP A 111 -3.63 13.16 -2.98
N PHE A 112 -3.34 12.60 -1.80
CA PHE A 112 -4.29 11.82 -1.02
C PHE A 112 -5.41 12.70 -0.45
N GLN A 113 -5.18 14.01 -0.29
CA GLN A 113 -6.23 14.97 0.02
C GLN A 113 -7.33 14.97 -1.06
N ALA A 114 -6.96 14.82 -2.33
CA ALA A 114 -7.96 14.71 -3.40
C ALA A 114 -8.84 13.45 -3.26
N LEU A 115 -8.31 12.40 -2.62
CA LEU A 115 -9.03 11.15 -2.37
C LEU A 115 -10.00 11.26 -1.23
N THR A 116 -9.59 11.95 -0.19
CA THR A 116 -10.46 12.22 0.92
C THR A 116 -11.55 13.21 0.48
N GLU A 117 -11.21 14.27 -0.26
CA GLU A 117 -12.16 15.26 -0.79
C GLU A 117 -13.21 14.65 -1.73
N ALA A 118 -12.86 13.58 -2.45
CA ALA A 118 -13.72 12.93 -3.42
C ALA A 118 -14.77 11.97 -2.84
N LEU A 119 -14.95 11.91 -1.52
CA LEU A 119 -16.01 11.14 -0.86
C LEU A 119 -16.09 9.67 -1.34
N TRP A 120 -14.96 8.96 -1.40
CA TRP A 120 -14.95 7.52 -1.66
C TRP A 120 -15.57 6.73 -0.50
N SER A 121 -16.89 6.81 -0.46
CA SER A 121 -17.76 6.16 0.51
C SER A 121 -17.78 4.64 0.35
N SER A 122 -17.26 4.11 -0.77
CA SER A 122 -17.27 2.69 -1.12
C SER A 122 -15.93 1.98 -0.90
N LEU A 123 -14.81 2.71 -0.79
CA LEU A 123 -13.48 2.09 -0.71
C LEU A 123 -13.30 1.31 0.60
N ARG A 124 -13.01 0.02 0.49
CA ARG A 124 -12.82 -0.90 1.61
C ARG A 124 -11.37 -1.35 1.77
N TRP A 125 -10.62 -1.37 0.68
CA TRP A 125 -9.23 -1.82 0.63
C TRP A 125 -8.35 -0.81 -0.08
N LEU A 126 -7.24 -0.47 0.56
CA LEU A 126 -6.20 0.37 0.01
C LEU A 126 -4.82 -0.21 0.32
N ASP A 127 -4.06 -0.54 -0.71
CA ASP A 127 -2.68 -1.00 -0.62
C ASP A 127 -1.76 -0.08 -1.41
N LEU A 128 -0.78 0.48 -0.71
CA LEU A 128 0.20 1.43 -1.23
C LEU A 128 1.63 1.00 -0.86
N ALA A 129 1.87 -0.31 -0.75
CA ALA A 129 3.17 -0.83 -0.37
C ALA A 129 4.30 -0.28 -1.26
N SER A 130 5.46 -0.02 -0.67
CA SER A 130 6.64 0.57 -1.32
C SER A 130 6.44 1.98 -1.90
N CYS A 131 5.31 2.66 -1.69
CA CYS A 131 5.13 4.04 -2.14
C CYS A 131 5.90 5.03 -1.23
N ARG A 132 7.21 5.15 -1.45
CA ARG A 132 8.14 5.88 -0.56
C ARG A 132 7.88 7.39 -0.44
N GLY A 133 7.01 7.97 -1.27
CA GLY A 133 6.60 9.38 -1.19
C GLY A 133 5.48 9.64 -0.17
N ILE A 134 4.92 8.59 0.43
CA ILE A 134 3.91 8.68 1.50
C ILE A 134 4.63 8.88 2.84
N SER A 135 4.51 10.07 3.43
CA SER A 135 5.21 10.42 4.68
C SER A 135 4.32 10.90 5.84
N SER A 136 3.10 11.35 5.57
CA SER A 136 2.11 11.75 6.59
C SER A 136 0.72 11.35 6.10
N PHE A 137 -0.38 11.69 6.78
CA PHE A 137 -1.76 11.64 6.28
C PHE A 137 -2.36 13.05 6.49
N PRO A 138 -3.35 13.49 5.68
CA PRO A 138 -3.98 14.77 5.92
C PRO A 138 -4.62 14.75 7.31
N VAL A 139 -4.13 15.61 8.21
CA VAL A 139 -4.76 15.86 9.51
C VAL A 139 -5.75 17.00 9.29
N CYS A 140 -7.03 16.79 9.61
CA CYS A 140 -8.01 17.87 9.58
C CYS A 140 -7.71 18.84 10.72
N SER A 141 -6.84 19.81 10.45
CA SER A 141 -6.68 20.96 11.33
C SER A 141 -7.89 21.88 11.13
N ARG A 142 -8.89 21.80 12.01
CA ARG A 142 -10.05 22.71 12.09
C ARG A 142 -9.69 24.20 11.94
N LYS A 143 -8.44 24.58 12.26
CA LYS A 143 -7.92 25.96 12.12
C LYS A 143 -7.61 26.39 10.67
N LEU A 144 -7.37 25.47 9.73
CA LEU A 144 -6.93 25.82 8.37
C LEU A 144 -8.10 26.04 7.38
N CYS A 145 -9.27 25.46 7.66
CA CYS A 145 -10.49 25.62 6.84
C CYS A 145 -11.11 27.03 6.91
N ARG A 146 -10.58 27.95 7.75
CA ARG A 146 -11.11 29.32 7.88
C ARG A 146 -10.56 30.33 6.86
N HIS A 147 -9.58 29.99 6.01
CA HIS A 147 -8.84 31.02 5.27
C HIS A 147 -8.79 30.98 3.75
N ARG A 148 -9.43 30.04 3.04
CA ARG A 148 -9.48 30.17 1.57
C ARG A 148 -10.87 29.89 1.00
N SER A 149 -11.51 31.01 0.65
CA SER A 149 -12.39 31.17 -0.50
C SER A 149 -13.84 30.65 -0.34
N GLY A 150 -14.72 31.54 0.12
CA GLY A 150 -15.80 32.07 -0.71
C GLY A 150 -16.68 31.11 -1.53
N LEU A 151 -16.90 29.88 -1.08
CA LEU A 151 -17.98 29.03 -1.57
C LEU A 151 -19.08 29.03 -0.50
N HIS A 152 -20.26 29.52 -0.90
CA HIS A 152 -21.49 29.44 -0.12
C HIS A 152 -21.74 27.98 0.27
N LEU A 153 -21.39 27.61 1.51
CA LEU A 153 -21.83 26.36 2.11
C LEU A 153 -23.17 26.62 2.78
N THR A 154 -24.20 25.97 2.24
CA THR A 154 -25.57 25.98 2.73
C THR A 154 -25.64 25.58 4.20
N GLN A 155 -26.51 26.28 4.95
CA GLN A 155 -26.83 26.06 6.36
C GLN A 155 -27.41 24.65 6.62
N SER A 156 -26.56 23.64 6.66
CA SER A 156 -26.88 22.35 7.28
C SER A 156 -25.61 21.65 7.74
N GLY A 157 -25.24 21.84 9.01
CA GLY A 157 -24.45 20.89 9.79
C GLY A 157 -22.99 20.67 9.37
N GLN A 158 -22.07 21.21 10.16
CA GLN A 158 -20.63 20.91 10.20
C GLN A 158 -20.30 19.41 10.07
N GLN A 159 -19.98 18.94 8.86
CA GLN A 159 -19.28 17.68 8.61
C GLN A 159 -18.06 17.92 7.68
N ASP A 160 -17.17 18.84 8.06
CA ASP A 160 -15.87 19.02 7.41
C ASP A 160 -14.83 18.02 7.95
N ALA A 161 -15.16 16.73 7.92
CA ALA A 161 -14.22 15.65 8.22
C ALA A 161 -14.09 14.79 6.97
N THR A 162 -12.96 14.93 6.30
CA THR A 162 -12.60 14.14 5.14
C THR A 162 -12.39 12.68 5.57
N SER A 163 -13.45 11.89 5.54
CA SER A 163 -13.48 10.52 6.09
C SER A 163 -13.53 9.46 4.99
N LEU A 164 -12.84 8.34 5.24
CA LEU A 164 -12.94 7.07 4.52
C LEU A 164 -13.76 6.10 5.40
N PRO A 165 -15.09 6.29 5.51
CA PRO A 165 -15.91 5.64 6.54
C PRO A 165 -16.04 4.13 6.36
N GLN A 166 -15.76 3.61 5.16
CA GLN A 166 -15.86 2.18 4.83
C GLN A 166 -14.49 1.49 4.71
N LEU A 167 -13.37 2.21 4.88
CA LEU A 167 -12.04 1.63 4.75
C LEU A 167 -11.80 0.64 5.88
N GLN A 168 -11.57 -0.62 5.52
CA GLN A 168 -11.35 -1.72 6.46
C GLN A 168 -9.91 -2.22 6.41
N VAL A 169 -9.23 -2.08 5.27
CA VAL A 169 -7.88 -2.60 5.03
C VAL A 169 -6.99 -1.48 4.51
N LEU A 170 -5.89 -1.22 5.21
CA LEU A 170 -4.87 -0.26 4.81
C LEU A 170 -3.50 -0.92 4.89
N ILE A 171 -2.77 -0.94 3.78
CA ILE A 171 -1.40 -1.45 3.69
C ILE A 171 -0.48 -0.32 3.25
N LEU A 172 0.51 -0.03 4.09
CA LEU A 172 1.48 1.05 3.90
C LEU A 172 2.92 0.55 4.09
N ASP A 173 3.15 -0.73 3.84
CA ASP A 173 4.45 -1.36 4.08
C ASP A 173 5.57 -0.66 3.31
N LYS A 174 6.75 -0.53 3.92
CA LYS A 174 7.95 0.08 3.31
C LYS A 174 7.71 1.51 2.80
N THR A 175 6.75 2.23 3.39
CA THR A 175 6.54 3.67 3.14
C THR A 175 7.33 4.52 4.14
N LYS A 176 7.27 5.85 4.01
CA LYS A 176 7.89 6.80 4.95
C LYS A 176 6.90 7.35 5.97
N ILE A 177 5.78 6.66 6.17
CA ILE A 177 4.73 7.06 7.12
C ILE A 177 5.34 7.29 8.52
N ASN A 178 4.96 8.39 9.15
CA ASN A 178 5.40 8.78 10.49
C ASN A 178 4.23 8.91 11.47
N ASP A 179 4.50 9.32 12.70
CA ASP A 179 3.49 9.43 13.77
C ASP A 179 2.36 10.43 13.45
N ASP A 180 2.67 11.54 12.79
CA ASP A 180 1.64 12.48 12.30
C ASP A 180 0.71 11.81 11.28
N GLY A 181 1.28 10.94 10.43
CA GLY A 181 0.52 10.13 9.51
C GLY A 181 -0.38 9.11 10.19
N LEU A 182 0.09 8.44 11.23
CA LEU A 182 -0.74 7.54 12.02
C LEU A 182 -1.88 8.29 12.72
N ARG A 183 -1.62 9.49 13.24
CA ARG A 183 -2.67 10.37 13.78
C ARG A 183 -3.69 10.77 12.72
N GLY A 184 -3.25 11.10 11.50
CA GLY A 184 -4.16 11.38 10.38
C GLY A 184 -5.04 10.16 10.05
N ILE A 185 -4.47 8.96 9.97
CA ILE A 185 -5.21 7.71 9.73
C ILE A 185 -6.32 7.52 10.79
N SER A 186 -6.01 7.75 12.07
CA SER A 186 -6.96 7.60 13.17
C SER A 186 -8.20 8.51 13.05
N GLN A 187 -8.07 9.65 12.34
CA GLN A 187 -9.15 10.61 12.15
C GLN A 187 -9.97 10.31 10.90
N VAL A 188 -9.34 9.82 9.84
CA VAL A 188 -10.00 9.64 8.55
C VAL A 188 -10.61 8.25 8.38
N ALA A 189 -10.07 7.21 9.01
CA ALA A 189 -10.47 5.81 8.80
C ALA A 189 -10.97 5.12 10.10
N PRO A 190 -12.11 5.54 10.68
CA PRO A 190 -12.60 5.00 11.95
C PRO A 190 -13.01 3.51 11.89
N SER A 191 -13.37 3.03 10.69
CA SER A 191 -13.80 1.64 10.45
C SER A 191 -12.66 0.68 10.14
N LEU A 192 -11.40 1.11 10.32
CA LEU A 192 -10.23 0.31 9.97
C LEU A 192 -10.15 -0.95 10.83
N ARG A 193 -9.96 -2.10 10.18
CA ARG A 193 -9.89 -3.43 10.81
C ARG A 193 -8.52 -4.07 10.64
N TYR A 194 -7.86 -3.83 9.51
CA TYR A 194 -6.55 -4.34 9.19
C TYR A 194 -5.62 -3.18 8.83
N LEU A 195 -4.48 -3.10 9.50
CA LEU A 195 -3.42 -2.14 9.21
C LEU A 195 -2.07 -2.86 9.10
N SER A 196 -1.36 -2.62 8.00
CA SER A 196 0.00 -3.11 7.81
C SER A 196 0.96 -1.94 7.65
N LEU A 197 2.00 -1.92 8.49
CA LEU A 197 3.05 -0.91 8.56
C LEU A 197 4.44 -1.60 8.52
N GLN A 198 4.54 -2.74 7.86
CA GLN A 198 5.78 -3.52 7.85
C GLN A 198 6.93 -2.66 7.32
N ASP A 199 8.08 -2.71 8.00
CA ASP A 199 9.31 -2.00 7.67
C ASP A 199 9.14 -0.46 7.57
N CYS A 200 8.09 0.11 8.16
CA CYS A 200 7.92 1.56 8.29
C CYS A 200 8.78 2.07 9.44
N ARG A 201 9.95 2.64 9.12
CA ARG A 201 10.97 3.01 10.13
C ARG A 201 10.77 4.38 10.79
N ALA A 202 9.84 5.19 10.31
CA ALA A 202 9.60 6.54 10.80
C ALA A 202 8.45 6.64 11.82
N ILE A 203 7.89 5.49 12.24
CA ILE A 203 6.85 5.41 13.28
C ILE A 203 7.50 5.13 14.64
N SER A 204 6.86 5.60 15.71
CA SER A 204 7.23 5.33 17.10
C SER A 204 6.04 4.81 17.91
N ASP A 205 6.26 4.54 19.20
CA ASP A 205 5.18 4.16 20.11
C ASP A 205 4.10 5.24 20.22
N ASP A 206 4.44 6.52 20.06
CA ASP A 206 3.48 7.62 20.13
C ASP A 206 2.52 7.60 18.93
N GLY A 207 3.02 7.29 17.73
CA GLY A 207 2.18 7.14 16.55
C GLY A 207 1.25 5.93 16.64
N VAL A 208 1.74 4.80 17.15
CA VAL A 208 0.89 3.61 17.35
C VAL A 208 -0.15 3.87 18.46
N ALA A 209 0.22 4.55 19.53
CA ALA A 209 -0.72 4.99 20.54
C ALA A 209 -1.79 5.90 19.93
N ALA A 210 -1.42 6.82 19.03
CA ALA A 210 -2.34 7.70 18.33
C ALA A 210 -3.35 6.96 17.42
N LEU A 211 -2.99 5.79 16.87
CA LEU A 211 -3.98 4.95 16.16
C LEU A 211 -5.10 4.48 17.07
N ALA A 212 -4.74 4.14 18.31
CA ALA A 212 -5.71 3.76 19.30
C ALA A 212 -6.45 5.01 19.79
N THR A 213 -5.74 6.05 20.25
CA THR A 213 -6.25 7.31 20.85
C THR A 213 -6.18 8.47 19.86
N SER A 214 -7.32 9.03 19.49
CA SER A 214 -7.35 10.33 18.83
C SER A 214 -7.82 11.38 19.84
N ASP A 215 -7.16 12.53 19.90
CA ASP A 215 -7.56 13.67 20.77
C ASP A 215 -8.94 14.25 20.38
N VAL A 216 -9.53 13.76 19.27
CA VAL A 216 -10.67 14.37 18.58
C VAL A 216 -11.78 13.34 18.26
N SER A 217 -11.54 12.04 18.45
CA SER A 217 -12.50 10.95 18.15
C SER A 217 -12.15 9.66 18.89
N ASP A 218 -13.11 8.74 18.99
CA ASP A 218 -12.80 7.31 19.17
C ASP A 218 -11.88 6.93 18.00
N GLY A 219 -10.61 6.59 18.25
CA GLY A 219 -9.64 6.27 17.19
C GLY A 219 -10.02 5.01 16.41
N CYS A 220 -9.04 4.27 15.88
CA CYS A 220 -9.29 3.02 15.16
C CYS A 220 -9.64 1.86 16.13
N THR A 221 -10.76 1.97 16.86
CA THR A 221 -11.20 0.99 17.86
C THR A 221 -11.70 -0.33 17.26
N SER A 222 -11.96 -0.33 15.95
CA SER A 222 -12.38 -1.52 15.17
C SER A 222 -11.21 -2.37 14.68
N LEU A 223 -9.96 -2.03 15.01
CA LEU A 223 -8.78 -2.81 14.61
C LEU A 223 -8.86 -4.25 15.13
N GLU A 224 -8.68 -5.19 14.22
CA GLU A 224 -8.61 -6.63 14.44
C GLU A 224 -7.20 -7.17 14.23
N LEU A 225 -6.45 -6.59 13.29
CA LEU A 225 -5.10 -7.01 12.96
C LEU A 225 -4.19 -5.80 12.70
N VAL A 226 -3.03 -5.76 13.35
CA VAL A 226 -1.97 -4.78 13.09
C VAL A 226 -0.65 -5.50 12.80
N ASP A 227 -0.06 -5.25 11.63
CA ASP A 227 1.28 -5.75 11.28
C ASP A 227 2.31 -4.65 11.45
N LEU A 228 3.20 -4.81 12.44
CA LEU A 228 4.28 -3.90 12.79
C LEU A 228 5.65 -4.51 12.49
N LYS A 229 5.74 -5.61 11.72
CA LYS A 229 7.02 -6.31 11.46
C LYS A 229 8.12 -5.33 11.03
N GLY A 230 9.30 -5.43 11.63
CA GLY A 230 10.48 -4.62 11.25
C GLY A 230 10.39 -3.12 11.58
N THR A 231 9.40 -2.69 12.37
CA THR A 231 9.28 -1.30 12.86
C THR A 231 10.02 -1.11 14.20
N PRO A 232 10.42 0.13 14.55
CA PRO A 232 11.22 0.42 15.75
C PRO A 232 10.38 0.55 17.04
N VAL A 233 9.19 -0.04 17.08
CA VAL A 233 8.25 0.02 18.22
C VAL A 233 8.72 -0.81 19.42
N THR A 234 8.19 -0.52 20.60
CA THR A 234 8.47 -1.26 21.84
C THR A 234 7.21 -1.93 22.41
N ASP A 235 7.36 -2.52 23.60
CA ASP A 235 6.24 -3.04 24.40
C ASP A 235 5.15 -1.98 24.65
N ALA A 236 5.48 -0.68 24.61
CA ALA A 236 4.53 0.41 24.82
C ALA A 236 3.45 0.44 23.72
N SER A 237 3.83 0.31 22.44
CA SER A 237 2.89 0.18 21.32
C SER A 237 1.87 -0.94 21.55
N LEU A 238 2.35 -2.12 21.95
CA LEU A 238 1.49 -3.29 22.17
C LEU A 238 0.52 -3.07 23.31
N ARG A 239 0.97 -2.47 24.43
CA ARG A 239 0.09 -2.13 25.56
C ARG A 239 -0.96 -1.10 25.17
N ALA A 240 -0.59 -0.09 24.38
CA ALA A 240 -1.51 0.94 23.91
C ALA A 240 -2.63 0.34 23.04
N LEU A 241 -2.25 -0.56 22.11
CA LEU A 241 -3.21 -1.30 21.28
C LEU A 241 -4.09 -2.24 22.12
N GLU A 242 -3.52 -3.02 23.04
CA GLU A 242 -4.30 -3.91 23.93
C GLU A 242 -5.30 -3.17 24.81
N ALA A 243 -4.95 -1.96 25.29
CA ALA A 243 -5.79 -1.19 26.19
C ALA A 243 -7.01 -0.57 25.48
N ARG A 244 -6.94 -0.31 24.18
CA ARG A 244 -7.91 0.57 23.49
C ARG A 244 -8.47 0.03 22.16
N CYS A 245 -7.98 -1.11 21.68
CA CYS A 245 -8.56 -1.84 20.55
C CYS A 245 -9.18 -3.17 21.04
N PRO A 246 -10.42 -3.17 21.56
CA PRO A 246 -11.03 -4.36 22.17
C PRO A 246 -11.27 -5.51 21.18
N ARG A 247 -11.29 -5.21 19.87
CA ARG A 247 -11.43 -6.18 18.79
C ARG A 247 -10.09 -6.71 18.27
N LEU A 248 -8.96 -6.27 18.82
CA LEU A 248 -7.66 -6.64 18.33
C LEU A 248 -7.39 -8.12 18.64
N HIS A 249 -7.26 -8.92 17.58
CA HIS A 249 -7.04 -10.34 17.64
C HIS A 249 -5.56 -10.68 17.42
N LEU A 250 -4.92 -10.01 16.46
CA LEU A 250 -3.57 -10.32 16.01
C LEU A 250 -2.69 -9.06 15.92
N VAL A 251 -1.51 -9.11 16.53
CA VAL A 251 -0.45 -8.12 16.31
C VAL A 251 0.83 -8.85 15.94
N ARG A 252 1.45 -8.45 14.82
CA ARG A 252 2.72 -9.01 14.36
C ARG A 252 3.85 -8.04 14.67
N VAL A 253 4.88 -8.55 15.33
CA VAL A 253 6.07 -7.80 15.77
C VAL A 253 7.36 -8.58 15.45
N ASP A 254 7.30 -9.38 14.41
CA ASP A 254 8.46 -10.07 13.86
C ASP A 254 9.56 -9.02 13.55
N SER A 255 10.82 -9.32 13.85
CA SER A 255 11.94 -8.41 13.58
C SER A 255 11.88 -7.00 14.24
N CYS A 256 10.94 -6.72 15.16
CA CYS A 256 10.91 -5.48 15.95
C CYS A 256 11.90 -5.53 17.11
N ARG A 257 13.21 -5.26 16.88
CA ARG A 257 14.32 -5.48 17.85
C ARG A 257 14.02 -5.01 19.30
N SER A 258 13.29 -3.92 19.49
CA SER A 258 12.98 -3.33 20.80
C SER A 258 11.76 -3.91 21.55
N VAL A 259 11.01 -4.85 20.96
CA VAL A 259 9.93 -5.57 21.64
C VAL A 259 10.50 -6.73 22.45
N SER A 260 10.12 -6.84 23.72
CA SER A 260 10.63 -7.87 24.62
C SER A 260 10.21 -9.28 24.17
N GLY A 261 11.08 -10.27 24.38
CA GLY A 261 10.80 -11.66 24.00
C GLY A 261 9.53 -12.22 24.65
N LYS A 262 9.21 -11.76 25.87
CA LYS A 262 7.96 -12.09 26.57
C LYS A 262 6.73 -11.55 25.81
N MET A 263 6.77 -10.29 25.38
CA MET A 263 5.67 -9.68 24.62
C MET A 263 5.49 -10.33 23.25
N ARG A 264 6.58 -10.64 22.54
CA ARG A 264 6.53 -11.36 21.26
C ARG A 264 5.92 -12.74 21.43
N SER A 265 6.38 -13.51 22.43
CA SER A 265 5.87 -14.86 22.69
C SER A 265 4.37 -14.85 23.01
N LYS A 266 3.91 -13.88 23.83
CA LYS A 266 2.49 -13.67 24.12
C LYS A 266 1.67 -13.45 22.86
N HIS A 267 2.11 -12.58 21.96
CA HIS A 267 1.39 -12.24 20.73
C HIS A 267 1.47 -13.33 19.67
N ASN A 268 2.63 -13.98 19.51
CA ASN A 268 2.81 -15.11 18.59
C ASN A 268 1.97 -16.32 18.99
N GLU A 269 1.87 -16.61 20.29
CA GLU A 269 1.03 -17.70 20.79
C GLU A 269 -0.46 -17.39 20.61
N ARG A 270 -0.86 -16.13 20.83
CA ARG A 270 -2.22 -15.66 20.52
C ARG A 270 -2.54 -15.81 19.04
N ALA A 271 -1.61 -15.43 18.16
CA ALA A 271 -1.72 -15.58 16.71
C ALA A 271 -1.92 -17.05 16.32
N ARG A 272 -1.07 -17.95 16.82
CA ARG A 272 -1.15 -19.39 16.55
C ARG A 272 -2.50 -19.98 16.95
N ARG A 273 -3.04 -19.61 18.12
CA ARG A 273 -4.34 -20.10 18.58
C ARG A 273 -5.50 -19.65 17.69
N ILE A 274 -5.49 -18.40 17.22
CA ILE A 274 -6.53 -17.91 16.31
C ILE A 274 -6.44 -18.63 14.96
N LEU A 275 -5.22 -18.76 14.42
CA LEU A 275 -4.97 -19.46 13.15
C LEU A 275 -5.35 -20.96 13.21
N ALA A 276 -5.06 -21.63 14.32
CA ALA A 276 -5.40 -23.04 14.54
C ALA A 276 -6.90 -23.26 14.78
N GLY A 277 -7.60 -22.28 15.37
CA GLY A 277 -9.01 -22.37 15.69
C GLY A 277 -9.95 -22.29 14.47
N GLY A 278 -9.44 -22.03 13.27
CA GLY A 278 -10.22 -21.97 12.02
C GLY A 278 -11.26 -20.85 11.96
N ASN A 279 -11.45 -20.09 13.04
CA ASN A 279 -12.31 -18.92 13.11
C ASN A 279 -11.57 -17.71 12.55
N LEU A 280 -11.18 -17.81 11.27
CA LEU A 280 -10.44 -16.76 10.61
C LEU A 280 -11.40 -15.61 10.35
N SER A 281 -11.13 -14.43 10.93
CA SER A 281 -11.93 -13.25 10.63
C SER A 281 -11.82 -12.91 9.13
N LYS A 282 -12.77 -12.13 8.59
CA LYS A 282 -12.68 -11.65 7.19
C LYS A 282 -11.31 -11.02 6.91
N CYS A 283 -10.68 -10.39 7.91
CA CYS A 283 -9.35 -9.77 7.84
C CYS A 283 -8.20 -10.79 7.73
N GLU A 284 -8.35 -12.00 8.26
CA GLU A 284 -7.35 -13.06 8.10
C GLU A 284 -7.46 -13.77 6.75
N ARG A 285 -8.67 -13.88 6.18
CA ARG A 285 -8.84 -14.24 4.76
C ARG A 285 -8.22 -13.20 3.82
N ILE A 286 -8.39 -11.92 4.14
CA ILE A 286 -7.75 -10.78 3.47
C ILE A 286 -6.22 -10.95 3.48
N PHE A 287 -5.62 -11.30 4.62
CA PHE A 287 -4.18 -11.60 4.73
C PHE A 287 -3.74 -12.82 3.91
N ALA A 288 -4.52 -13.91 3.91
CA ALA A 288 -4.22 -15.11 3.12
C ALA A 288 -4.29 -14.84 1.59
N GLU A 289 -5.23 -14.02 1.14
CA GLU A 289 -5.30 -13.56 -0.26
C GLU A 289 -4.13 -12.64 -0.62
N ARG A 290 -3.70 -11.77 0.31
CA ARG A 290 -2.49 -10.94 0.12
C ARG A 290 -1.24 -11.81 -0.08
N LYS A 291 -1.09 -12.89 0.70
CA LYS A 291 0.01 -13.85 0.48
C LYS A 291 -0.02 -14.43 -0.94
N LYS A 292 -1.21 -14.66 -1.53
CA LYS A 292 -1.31 -15.07 -2.94
C LYS A 292 -0.86 -13.97 -3.91
N ILE A 293 -1.18 -12.69 -3.64
CA ILE A 293 -0.72 -11.54 -4.45
C ILE A 293 0.81 -11.39 -4.35
N GLU A 294 1.38 -11.54 -3.15
CA GLU A 294 2.84 -11.53 -2.93
C GLU A 294 3.54 -12.74 -3.57
N MET A 295 2.88 -13.91 -3.64
CA MET A 295 3.39 -15.09 -4.35
C MET A 295 3.37 -14.95 -5.88
N ILE A 296 2.73 -13.91 -6.44
CA ILE A 296 2.76 -13.60 -7.88
C ILE A 296 3.97 -12.70 -8.24
N ASP A 297 4.71 -12.18 -7.25
CA ASP A 297 6.01 -11.51 -7.43
C ASP A 297 7.15 -12.39 -6.85
N PRO A 298 7.71 -13.32 -7.65
CA PRO A 298 8.71 -14.29 -7.19
C PRO A 298 10.07 -13.68 -6.82
N ASN A 299 10.28 -12.36 -6.98
CA ASN A 299 11.56 -11.72 -6.70
C ASN A 299 11.71 -11.20 -5.26
N LYS A 300 10.69 -11.35 -4.39
CA LYS A 300 10.75 -10.88 -2.99
C LYS A 300 11.04 -11.98 -1.95
N SER A 301 11.11 -13.26 -2.34
CA SER A 301 11.34 -14.38 -1.41
C SER A 301 12.79 -14.88 -1.34
N SER A 302 13.76 -14.16 -1.91
CA SER A 302 15.18 -14.56 -1.90
C SER A 302 16.09 -13.48 -1.31
N SER A 303 15.84 -13.09 -0.06
CA SER A 303 16.84 -12.42 0.77
C SER A 303 16.54 -12.64 2.27
N GLU A 304 16.38 -13.90 2.66
CA GLU A 304 16.54 -14.32 4.06
C GLU A 304 17.63 -15.39 4.05
N SER A 305 18.89 -14.91 4.12
CA SER A 305 20.00 -15.71 4.61
C SER A 305 20.60 -14.92 5.77
N ASP A 306 20.50 -15.54 6.95
CA ASP A 306 21.24 -15.19 8.14
C ASP A 306 22.72 -15.01 7.79
N GLU A 307 23.25 -13.78 7.93
CA GLU A 307 24.66 -13.60 8.23
C GLU A 307 24.79 -12.54 9.33
N SER A 308 25.41 -13.01 10.41
CA SER A 308 25.74 -12.39 11.67
C SER A 308 26.50 -11.08 11.52
N GLU A 309 26.05 -10.07 12.26
CA GLU A 309 26.86 -8.93 12.71
C GLU A 309 28.08 -9.49 13.47
N ASN A 310 29.27 -9.36 12.90
CA ASN A 310 30.53 -9.41 13.63
C ASN A 310 31.07 -7.98 13.63
N ASP A 311 30.80 -7.28 14.72
CA ASP A 311 31.47 -6.03 15.07
C ASP A 311 32.94 -6.35 15.38
N GLN A 312 33.86 -5.74 14.65
CA GLN A 312 35.22 -5.48 15.12
C GLN A 312 35.76 -4.24 14.40
N GLU A 313 35.85 -3.16 15.16
CA GLU A 313 36.80 -2.07 14.93
C GLU A 313 38.21 -2.65 14.89
N GLU A 314 39.00 -2.27 13.89
CA GLU A 314 40.46 -2.09 14.03
C GLU A 314 40.98 -1.29 12.82
N ASP A 315 41.63 -0.17 13.15
CA ASP A 315 42.55 0.57 12.29
C ASP A 315 43.73 -0.34 11.90
N ASP A 316 44.24 -0.23 10.66
CA ASP A 316 45.67 -0.08 10.39
C ASP A 316 46.01 -0.01 8.89
N ASP A 317 47.01 0.82 8.60
CA ASP A 317 47.78 0.95 7.36
C ASP A 317 48.25 -0.40 6.78
N TYR A 318 48.33 -0.52 5.45
CA TYR A 318 49.58 -0.77 4.70
C TYR A 318 49.34 -0.97 3.20
N ALA A 319 50.32 -0.48 2.43
CA ALA A 319 50.40 -0.49 0.98
C ALA A 319 50.93 -1.83 0.38
N ILE A 320 50.89 -1.89 -0.96
CA ILE A 320 51.81 -2.57 -1.92
C ILE A 320 51.28 -3.80 -2.68
N GLU A 321 51.22 -3.59 -4.01
CA GLU A 321 51.48 -4.45 -5.18
C GLU A 321 50.96 -5.90 -5.27
N ALA A 322 50.26 -6.20 -6.38
CA ALA A 322 50.58 -7.38 -7.18
C ALA A 322 50.15 -7.24 -8.65
N ARG A 323 51.11 -7.53 -9.52
CA ARG A 323 51.11 -7.54 -10.98
C ARG A 323 50.04 -8.46 -11.58
N ARG A 324 49.47 -8.08 -12.73
CA ARG A 324 48.90 -9.02 -13.70
C ARG A 324 49.70 -8.99 -15.00
N SER A 325 50.45 -10.06 -15.21
CA SER A 325 50.72 -10.69 -16.52
C SER A 325 49.38 -11.00 -17.23
N GLY A 326 49.24 -11.05 -18.54
CA GLY A 326 50.14 -10.85 -19.66
C GLY A 326 49.37 -11.09 -20.98
N ALA A 327 49.97 -10.64 -22.09
CA ALA A 327 49.76 -11.00 -23.50
C ALA A 327 48.35 -10.74 -24.10
N SER A 328 48.16 -9.68 -24.90
CA SER A 328 48.54 -9.54 -26.33
C SER A 328 47.68 -10.36 -27.28
N TYR A 329 46.90 -9.67 -28.14
CA TYR A 329 46.87 -9.94 -29.59
C TYR A 329 46.16 -8.83 -30.40
N ARG A 330 46.93 -8.23 -31.35
CA ARG A 330 46.57 -7.69 -32.70
C ARG A 330 45.48 -6.60 -32.83
N ARG A 331 45.54 -5.61 -33.74
CA ARG A 331 46.36 -5.39 -34.96
C ARG A 331 46.27 -3.91 -35.39
N ARG A 332 47.37 -3.45 -35.99
CA ARG A 332 47.59 -2.23 -36.81
C ARG A 332 46.38 -1.72 -37.62
N ARG A 333 46.23 -0.39 -37.64
CA ARG A 333 46.67 0.44 -38.77
C ARG A 333 47.12 1.81 -38.29
#